data_AF-A0A2A3XH52-F1
#
_entry.id   AF-A0A2A3XH52-F1
#
_cell.length_a   1.000
_cell.length_b   1.000
_cell.length_c   1.000
_cell.angle_alpha   90.00
_cell.angle_beta   90.00
_cell.angle_gamma   90.00
#
_symmetry.space_group_name_H-M   'P 1'
#
loop_
_entity.id
_entity.type
_entity.pdbx_description
1 polymer ?
#
loop_
_entity_poly.entity_id
_entity_poly.type
_entity_poly.pdbx_seq_one_letter_code
_entity_poly.pdbx_strand_id
1 'polypeptide(L)'
;MQSFHSDYRHFLFDRREVAALLASSGFPLKGLEQNASSEHVAQAAPQWMRIYAAKSGLRTYEMAWILEGKEPPDYYPKTFPIGSKEKLYLSAINDSVLMGDIATKNTQWHIDDEPQTWLLEHQSVIAWCQRAGYEWPLSQFMQPALTDNEQTAETECFTQTADHQNQDGLKQELDDLRKEVAELRSMVEELKKSVPLHPDHLMAKAIEVQHKHWPDLDGIRPKADVIIAELRAQYPELSEFKAKAIEAVACPVDRKR
;
A
#
# COMPACT_ATOMS: atom_id res chain seq x y z
N MET A 1 24.91 -38.53 27.03
CA MET A 1 23.94 -37.42 27.03
C MET A 1 24.04 -36.73 25.67
N GLN A 2 23.11 -36.99 24.75
CA GLN A 2 23.07 -36.27 23.47
C GLN A 2 22.39 -34.92 23.73
N SER A 3 23.12 -33.82 23.56
CA SER A 3 22.53 -32.49 23.57
C SER A 3 21.77 -32.30 22.25
N PHE A 4 20.46 -32.13 22.33
CA PHE A 4 19.63 -31.76 21.19
C PHE A 4 19.99 -30.33 20.76
N HIS A 5 20.61 -30.18 19.59
CA HIS A 5 20.62 -28.89 18.88
C HIS A 5 19.22 -28.69 18.30
N SER A 6 18.45 -27.79 18.92
CA SER A 6 17.08 -27.51 18.50
C SER A 6 17.04 -26.33 17.53
N ASP A 7 17.26 -26.59 16.25
CA ASP A 7 17.02 -25.62 15.16
C ASP A 7 15.52 -25.28 15.00
N TYR A 8 14.64 -25.97 15.72
CA TYR A 8 13.19 -25.81 15.69
C TYR A 8 12.67 -24.48 16.21
N ARG A 9 13.51 -23.68 16.89
CA ARG A 9 13.13 -22.35 17.39
C ARG A 9 12.81 -21.39 16.25
N HIS A 10 13.39 -21.60 15.07
CA HIS A 10 13.13 -20.80 13.86
C HIS A 10 11.82 -21.18 13.15
N PHE A 11 11.24 -22.33 13.48
CA PHE A 11 10.02 -22.83 12.83
C PHE A 11 8.77 -22.71 13.72
N LEU A 12 8.84 -21.94 14.81
CA LEU A 12 7.71 -21.64 15.72
C LEU A 12 7.06 -22.85 16.38
N PHE A 13 7.70 -24.02 16.39
CA PHE A 13 7.18 -25.20 17.07
C PHE A 13 7.62 -25.19 18.55
N ASP A 14 6.65 -25.32 19.47
CA ASP A 14 6.96 -25.54 20.87
C ASP A 14 7.55 -26.95 21.07
N ARG A 15 8.62 -27.05 21.86
CA ARG A 15 9.28 -28.33 22.18
C ARG A 15 8.29 -29.38 22.72
N ARG A 16 7.25 -28.94 23.45
CA ARG A 16 6.19 -29.79 23.99
C ARG A 16 5.26 -30.30 22.90
N GLU A 17 4.94 -29.47 21.91
CA GLU A 17 4.10 -29.84 20.76
C GLU A 17 4.83 -30.89 19.89
N VAL A 18 6.12 -30.68 19.61
CA VAL A 18 6.96 -31.66 18.89
C VAL A 18 7.08 -32.97 19.66
N ALA A 19 7.27 -32.91 20.98
CA ALA A 19 7.36 -34.10 21.82
C ALA A 19 6.03 -34.88 21.84
N ALA A 20 4.88 -34.19 21.90
CA ALA A 20 3.57 -34.83 21.83
C ALA A 20 3.31 -35.48 20.46
N LEU A 21 3.72 -34.82 19.37
CA LEU A 21 3.56 -35.34 18.00
C LEU A 21 4.43 -36.59 17.79
N LEU A 22 5.68 -36.57 18.24
CA LEU A 22 6.58 -37.73 18.20
C LEU A 22 6.06 -38.89 19.06
N ALA A 23 5.51 -38.60 20.24
CA ALA A 23 4.89 -39.63 21.09
C ALA A 23 3.67 -40.28 20.41
N SER A 24 2.81 -39.48 19.76
CA SER A 24 1.65 -39.99 19.01
C SER A 24 2.04 -40.86 17.80
N SER A 25 3.23 -40.64 17.26
CA SER A 25 3.80 -41.43 16.15
C SER A 25 4.67 -42.61 16.59
N GLY A 26 4.70 -42.94 17.89
CA GLY A 26 5.39 -44.12 18.42
C GLY A 26 6.87 -43.90 18.78
N PHE A 27 7.35 -42.66 18.84
CA PHE A 27 8.71 -42.30 19.21
C PHE A 27 8.75 -41.44 20.50
N PRO A 28 8.42 -42.01 21.68
CA PRO A 28 8.41 -41.25 22.93
C PRO A 28 9.83 -40.84 23.36
N LEU A 29 10.06 -39.53 23.54
CA LEU A 29 11.32 -39.01 24.05
C LEU A 29 11.39 -39.21 25.57
N LYS A 30 12.27 -40.11 26.03
CA LYS A 30 12.49 -40.35 27.48
C LYS A 30 13.17 -39.13 28.12
N GLY A 31 12.54 -38.57 29.16
CA GLY A 31 13.14 -37.51 30.00
C GLY A 31 12.34 -36.21 30.13
N LEU A 32 11.11 -36.12 29.63
CA LEU A 32 10.25 -34.92 29.72
C LEU A 32 9.13 -35.01 30.78
N GLU A 33 9.01 -36.13 31.51
CA GLU A 33 7.84 -36.43 32.33
C GLU A 33 7.78 -35.77 33.73
N GLN A 34 8.74 -34.92 34.13
CA GLN A 34 8.82 -34.49 35.54
C GLN A 34 8.19 -33.15 35.91
N ASN A 35 7.48 -32.43 35.05
CA ASN A 35 6.82 -31.17 35.44
C ASN A 35 5.43 -30.99 34.83
N ALA A 36 4.56 -31.99 34.97
CA ALA A 36 3.14 -31.85 34.62
C ALA A 36 2.27 -32.12 35.86
N SER A 37 2.41 -31.26 36.87
CA SER A 37 1.41 -31.08 37.93
C SER A 37 0.43 -30.02 37.48
N SER A 38 -0.80 -30.47 37.20
CA SER A 38 -2.13 -29.82 37.28
C SER A 38 -2.33 -28.31 37.10
N GLU A 39 -3.49 -28.00 36.50
CA GLU A 39 -4.25 -26.74 36.63
C GLU A 39 -3.80 -25.54 35.78
N HIS A 40 -4.04 -25.67 34.47
CA HIS A 40 -4.96 -24.79 33.73
C HIS A 40 -4.90 -25.25 32.26
N VAL A 41 -5.93 -25.94 31.79
CA VAL A 41 -6.19 -25.98 30.34
C VAL A 41 -6.72 -24.60 29.98
N ALA A 42 -5.83 -23.60 29.97
CA ALA A 42 -6.06 -22.38 29.21
C ALA A 42 -6.33 -22.88 27.79
N GLN A 43 -7.54 -22.67 27.28
CA GLN A 43 -7.86 -22.98 25.89
C GLN A 43 -6.72 -22.42 25.03
N ALA A 44 -5.93 -23.33 24.46
CA ALA A 44 -4.83 -22.95 23.61
C ALA A 44 -5.45 -22.07 22.52
N ALA A 45 -5.01 -20.82 22.43
CA ALA A 45 -5.59 -19.88 21.50
C ALA A 45 -5.60 -20.47 20.08
N PRO A 46 -6.63 -20.18 19.27
CA PRO A 46 -6.72 -20.69 17.92
C PRO A 46 -5.42 -20.47 17.13
N GLN A 47 -4.96 -21.50 16.42
CA GLN A 47 -3.68 -21.48 15.70
C GLN A 47 -3.58 -20.29 14.73
N TRP A 48 -4.69 -19.91 14.10
CA TRP A 48 -4.75 -18.78 13.19
C TRP A 48 -4.32 -17.47 13.85
N MET A 49 -4.64 -17.24 15.13
CA MET A 49 -4.28 -16.00 15.83
C MET A 49 -2.76 -15.81 15.88
N ARG A 50 -2.01 -16.91 16.09
CA ARG A 50 -0.53 -16.87 16.08
C ARG A 50 0.02 -16.51 14.71
N ILE A 51 -0.58 -17.04 13.64
CA ILE A 51 -0.18 -16.76 12.25
C ILE A 51 -0.40 -15.28 11.93
N TYR A 52 -1.58 -14.74 12.27
CA TYR A 52 -1.89 -13.33 12.03
C TYR A 52 -1.10 -12.38 12.93
N ALA A 53 -0.72 -12.80 14.14
CA ALA A 53 0.18 -12.02 15.00
C ALA A 53 1.62 -11.98 14.48
N ALA A 54 2.05 -13.02 13.76
CA ALA A 54 3.38 -13.10 13.15
C ALA A 54 3.48 -12.40 11.80
N LYS A 55 2.36 -11.97 11.20
CA LYS A 55 2.38 -11.22 9.95
C LYS A 55 3.10 -9.88 10.14
N SER A 56 3.72 -9.38 9.07
CA SER A 56 4.35 -8.06 9.09
C SER A 56 3.32 -6.93 9.10
N GLY A 57 2.09 -7.18 8.66
CA GLY A 57 0.97 -6.26 8.65
C GLY A 57 -0.33 -7.00 8.32
N LEU A 58 -1.45 -6.33 8.52
CA LEU A 58 -2.79 -6.90 8.33
C LEU A 58 -3.54 -6.11 7.27
N ARG A 59 -4.32 -6.80 6.43
CA ARG A 59 -5.25 -6.09 5.54
C ARG A 59 -6.40 -5.50 6.35
N THR A 60 -7.00 -4.41 5.87
CA THR A 60 -8.15 -3.76 6.54
C THR A 60 -9.32 -4.72 6.77
N TYR A 61 -9.63 -5.63 5.82
CA TYR A 61 -10.64 -6.67 6.05
C TYR A 61 -10.20 -7.70 7.10
N GLU A 62 -8.93 -8.09 7.15
CA GLU A 62 -8.44 -9.05 8.15
C GLU A 62 -8.61 -8.46 9.55
N MET A 63 -8.27 -7.18 9.72
CA MET A 63 -8.48 -6.45 10.96
C MET A 63 -9.95 -6.43 11.38
N ALA A 64 -10.89 -6.19 10.45
CA ALA A 64 -12.32 -6.19 10.77
C ALA A 64 -12.82 -7.54 11.29
N TRP A 65 -12.34 -8.66 10.73
CA TRP A 65 -12.69 -10.01 11.20
C TRP A 65 -12.06 -10.32 12.55
N ILE A 66 -10.80 -9.94 12.74
CA ILE A 66 -10.09 -10.12 14.00
C ILE A 66 -10.79 -9.36 15.13
N LEU A 67 -11.22 -8.11 14.91
CA LEU A 67 -11.97 -7.32 15.90
C LEU A 67 -13.32 -7.94 16.26
N GLU A 68 -13.93 -8.70 15.35
CA GLU A 68 -15.14 -9.48 15.64
C GLU A 68 -14.82 -10.84 16.33
N GLY A 69 -13.54 -11.19 16.47
CA GLY A 69 -13.10 -12.46 17.05
C GLY A 69 -13.23 -13.65 16.08
N LYS A 70 -13.27 -13.39 14.77
CA LYS A 70 -13.37 -14.41 13.72
C LYS A 70 -12.04 -14.59 13.00
N GLU A 71 -11.83 -15.81 12.51
CA GLU A 71 -10.73 -16.11 11.59
C GLU A 71 -10.98 -15.38 10.26
N PRO A 72 -10.03 -14.56 9.77
CA PRO A 72 -10.16 -13.93 8.48
C PRO A 72 -10.15 -14.98 7.35
N PRO A 73 -10.96 -14.81 6.29
CA PRO A 73 -11.00 -15.76 5.19
C PRO A 73 -9.68 -15.78 4.42
N ASP A 74 -9.28 -16.96 3.94
CA ASP A 74 -8.08 -17.17 3.10
C ASP A 74 -8.13 -16.42 1.76
N TYR A 75 -9.33 -16.03 1.33
CA TYR A 75 -9.59 -15.40 0.04
C TYR A 75 -10.27 -14.04 0.19
N TYR A 76 -10.14 -13.26 -0.87
CA TYR A 76 -10.62 -11.88 -0.94
C TYR A 76 -12.14 -11.75 -0.67
N PRO A 77 -12.60 -10.74 0.09
CA PRO A 77 -14.00 -10.64 0.51
C PRO A 77 -15.03 -10.50 -0.62
N LYS A 78 -14.63 -10.19 -1.87
CA LYS A 78 -15.59 -10.12 -3.01
C LYS A 78 -16.38 -11.42 -3.19
N THR A 79 -15.85 -12.56 -2.74
CA THR A 79 -16.52 -13.86 -2.81
C THR A 79 -17.20 -14.28 -1.49
N PHE A 80 -16.98 -13.57 -0.39
CA PHE A 80 -17.53 -13.92 0.93
C PHE A 80 -18.58 -12.90 1.38
N PRO A 81 -19.75 -13.36 1.86
CA PRO A 81 -20.75 -12.46 2.41
C PRO A 81 -20.21 -11.81 3.69
N ILE A 82 -19.88 -10.52 3.60
CA ILE A 82 -19.48 -9.70 4.75
C ILE A 82 -20.72 -9.46 5.61
N GLY A 83 -20.67 -9.85 6.88
CA GLY A 83 -21.74 -9.59 7.84
C GLY A 83 -21.88 -8.11 8.19
N SER A 84 -22.97 -7.77 8.89
CA SER A 84 -23.27 -6.37 9.21
C SER A 84 -22.27 -5.75 10.18
N LYS A 85 -21.65 -6.55 11.06
CA LYS A 85 -20.68 -6.07 12.05
C LYS A 85 -19.30 -5.86 11.43
N GLU A 86 -18.85 -6.79 10.60
CA GLU A 86 -17.59 -6.65 9.85
C GLU A 86 -17.62 -5.42 8.94
N LYS A 87 -18.78 -5.12 8.31
CA LYS A 87 -18.95 -3.89 7.52
C LYS A 87 -18.77 -2.61 8.34
N LEU A 88 -19.26 -2.59 9.58
CA LEU A 88 -19.10 -1.44 10.46
C LEU A 88 -17.64 -1.24 10.84
N TYR A 89 -16.94 -2.30 11.22
CA TYR A 89 -15.50 -2.22 11.51
C TYR A 89 -14.71 -1.81 10.27
N LEU A 90 -14.99 -2.40 9.11
CA LEU A 90 -14.30 -2.07 7.87
C LEU A 90 -14.46 -0.59 7.51
N SER A 91 -15.67 -0.03 7.64
CA SER A 91 -15.91 1.39 7.42
C SER A 91 -15.08 2.26 8.37
N ALA A 92 -15.13 1.97 9.68
CA ALA A 92 -14.40 2.74 10.69
C ALA A 92 -12.88 2.68 10.49
N ILE A 93 -12.36 1.51 10.10
CA ILE A 93 -10.94 1.31 9.82
C ILE A 93 -10.53 2.11 8.59
N ASN A 94 -11.30 2.04 7.50
CA ASN A 94 -11.00 2.79 6.27
C ASN A 94 -10.98 4.30 6.50
N ASP A 95 -11.96 4.83 7.25
CA ASP A 95 -11.99 6.24 7.62
C ASP A 95 -10.76 6.62 8.46
N SER A 96 -10.38 5.76 9.41
CA SER A 96 -9.21 5.99 10.27
C SER A 96 -7.90 5.98 9.48
N VAL A 97 -7.78 5.13 8.46
CA VAL A 97 -6.60 5.14 7.57
C VAL A 97 -6.57 6.40 6.72
N LEU A 98 -7.69 6.81 6.14
CA LEU A 98 -7.79 8.04 5.33
C LEU A 98 -7.48 9.30 6.14
N MET A 99 -7.83 9.32 7.42
CA MET A 99 -7.52 10.40 8.35
C MET A 99 -6.07 10.35 8.89
N GLY A 100 -5.32 9.28 8.60
CA GLY A 100 -3.95 9.10 9.06
C GLY A 100 -3.82 8.59 10.50
N ASP A 101 -4.90 8.12 11.12
CA ASP A 101 -4.88 7.55 12.48
C ASP A 101 -4.27 6.14 12.51
N ILE A 102 -4.34 5.43 11.39
CA ILE A 102 -3.73 4.11 11.17
C ILE A 102 -2.75 4.20 10.01
N ALA A 103 -1.47 3.91 10.30
CA ALA A 103 -0.41 3.86 9.30
C ALA A 103 -0.51 2.62 8.39
N THR A 104 -0.24 2.82 7.11
CA THR A 104 -0.15 1.77 6.09
C THR A 104 1.30 1.46 5.76
N LYS A 105 1.60 0.20 5.48
CA LYS A 105 2.89 -0.22 4.93
C LYS A 105 2.86 -0.02 3.44
N ASN A 106 3.60 0.96 2.92
CA ASN A 106 3.86 1.07 1.49
C ASN A 106 4.72 -0.11 1.05
N THR A 107 4.12 -1.05 0.34
CA THR A 107 4.84 -2.13 -0.33
C THR A 107 4.83 -1.84 -1.82
N GLN A 108 5.91 -2.20 -2.52
CA GLN A 108 6.02 -2.17 -3.98
C GLN A 108 4.93 -2.98 -4.72
N TRP A 109 4.15 -3.78 -3.98
CA TRP A 109 3.03 -4.60 -4.49
C TRP A 109 1.65 -4.06 -4.05
N HIS A 110 1.58 -2.86 -3.46
CA HIS A 110 0.31 -2.15 -3.30
C HIS A 110 -0.15 -1.64 -4.66
N ILE A 111 -0.93 -2.49 -5.35
CA ILE A 111 -1.42 -2.24 -6.71
C ILE A 111 -2.94 -1.94 -6.74
N ASP A 112 -3.65 -2.05 -5.61
CA ASP A 112 -5.11 -1.91 -5.64
C ASP A 112 -5.58 -0.59 -5.02
N ASP A 113 -6.33 0.19 -5.80
CA ASP A 113 -7.13 1.37 -5.38
C ASP A 113 -8.25 1.02 -4.39
N GLU A 114 -8.35 -0.24 -3.94
CA GLU A 114 -9.43 -0.73 -3.09
C GLU A 114 -9.05 -0.59 -1.60
N PRO A 115 -9.73 0.26 -0.81
CA PRO A 115 -9.40 0.48 0.61
C PRO A 115 -9.33 -0.79 1.47
N GLN A 116 -10.12 -1.81 1.10
CA GLN A 116 -10.13 -3.09 1.79
C GLN A 116 -8.84 -3.93 1.65
N THR A 117 -7.89 -3.58 0.78
CA THR A 117 -6.62 -4.32 0.60
C THR A 117 -5.42 -3.64 1.26
N TRP A 118 -5.58 -2.44 1.82
CA TRP A 118 -4.49 -1.71 2.45
C TRP A 118 -3.84 -2.51 3.56
N LEU A 119 -2.50 -2.57 3.55
CA LEU A 119 -1.71 -3.30 4.52
C LEU A 119 -1.40 -2.36 5.68
N LEU A 120 -1.93 -2.68 6.85
CA LEU A 120 -1.86 -1.88 8.07
C LEU A 120 -0.69 -2.33 8.94
N GLU A 121 -0.03 -1.36 9.58
CA GLU A 121 0.99 -1.63 10.57
C GLU A 121 0.38 -2.09 11.91
N HIS A 122 0.85 -3.22 12.44
CA HIS A 122 0.36 -3.74 13.70
C HIS A 122 0.45 -2.73 14.86
N GLN A 123 1.57 -2.02 14.99
CA GLN A 123 1.75 -1.06 16.07
C GLN A 123 0.73 0.10 15.98
N SER A 124 0.46 0.56 14.75
CA SER A 124 -0.53 1.61 14.53
C SER A 124 -1.94 1.13 14.79
N VAL A 125 -2.26 -0.12 14.44
CA VAL A 125 -3.55 -0.76 14.75
C VAL A 125 -3.75 -0.87 16.26
N ILE A 126 -2.74 -1.35 16.99
CA ILE A 126 -2.80 -1.46 18.46
C ILE A 126 -3.03 -0.07 19.09
N ALA A 127 -2.29 0.93 18.65
CA ALA A 127 -2.44 2.30 19.15
C ALA A 127 -3.83 2.86 18.85
N TRP A 128 -4.37 2.62 17.67
CA TRP A 128 -5.73 3.01 17.31
C TRP A 128 -6.77 2.31 18.19
N CYS A 129 -6.66 0.99 18.38
CA CYS A 129 -7.57 0.22 19.24
C CYS A 129 -7.57 0.79 20.67
N GLN A 130 -6.39 1.06 21.23
CA GLN A 130 -6.26 1.65 22.57
C GLN A 130 -6.93 3.03 22.68
N ARG A 131 -6.75 3.91 21.69
CA ARG A 131 -7.39 5.24 21.67
C ARG A 131 -8.91 5.15 21.51
N ALA A 132 -9.38 4.22 20.69
CA ALA A 132 -10.80 4.02 20.42
C ALA A 132 -11.51 3.17 21.50
N GLY A 133 -10.79 2.66 22.49
CA GLY A 133 -11.35 1.86 23.58
C GLY A 133 -11.65 0.40 23.22
N TYR A 134 -11.04 -0.12 22.15
CA TYR A 134 -11.12 -1.52 21.75
C TYR A 134 -9.96 -2.33 22.30
N GLU A 135 -10.23 -3.58 22.68
CA GLU A 135 -9.19 -4.55 22.99
C GLU A 135 -8.70 -5.22 21.70
N TRP A 136 -7.38 -5.24 21.49
CA TRP A 136 -6.79 -5.90 20.33
C TRP A 136 -6.54 -7.40 20.61
N PRO A 137 -7.25 -8.33 19.94
CA PRO A 137 -7.23 -9.76 20.31
C PRO A 137 -5.88 -10.46 20.12
N LEU A 138 -5.01 -9.92 19.25
CA LEU A 138 -3.71 -10.53 18.96
C LEU A 138 -2.58 -10.02 19.86
N SER A 139 -2.84 -9.02 20.71
CA SER A 139 -1.83 -8.36 21.54
C SER A 139 -0.97 -9.32 22.37
N GLN A 140 -1.58 -10.37 22.93
CA GLN A 140 -0.89 -11.39 23.73
C GLN A 140 0.04 -12.33 22.94
N PHE A 141 -0.15 -12.48 21.63
CA PHE A 141 0.69 -13.32 20.77
C PHE A 141 1.81 -12.55 20.09
N MET A 142 1.66 -11.23 20.06
CA MET A 142 2.70 -10.34 19.59
C MET A 142 3.75 -10.27 20.68
N GLN A 143 4.81 -11.08 20.53
CA GLN A 143 5.92 -11.01 21.47
C GLN A 143 6.43 -9.56 21.50
N PRO A 144 6.62 -8.95 22.68
CA PRO A 144 7.45 -7.75 22.74
C PRO A 144 8.81 -8.17 22.17
N ALA A 145 9.28 -7.46 21.14
CA ALA A 145 10.69 -7.49 20.82
C ALA A 145 11.42 -7.27 22.15
N LEU A 146 12.26 -8.24 22.54
CA LEU A 146 13.01 -8.23 23.78
C LEU A 146 13.48 -6.81 24.08
N THR A 147 12.90 -6.19 25.11
CA THR A 147 13.55 -5.08 25.78
C THR A 147 14.78 -5.67 26.46
N ASP A 148 15.89 -5.70 25.72
CA ASP A 148 17.23 -5.96 26.23
C ASP A 148 17.61 -4.82 27.18
N ASN A 149 17.20 -4.94 28.43
CA ASN A 149 17.52 -3.99 29.50
C ASN A 149 18.46 -4.57 30.56
N GLU A 150 19.11 -5.71 30.32
CA GLU A 150 20.05 -6.32 31.28
C GLU A 150 21.37 -6.82 30.67
N GLN A 151 21.83 -6.25 29.55
CA GLN A 151 23.20 -6.47 29.03
C GLN A 151 23.89 -5.16 28.61
N THR A 152 23.78 -4.12 29.45
CA THR A 152 24.36 -2.77 29.25
C THR A 152 25.74 -2.62 29.91
N ALA A 153 26.71 -3.47 29.57
CA ALA A 153 28.10 -3.21 29.98
C ALA A 153 29.18 -3.65 28.99
N GLU A 154 28.95 -4.65 28.13
CA GLU A 154 30.02 -5.17 27.25
C GLU A 154 29.77 -4.94 25.76
N THR A 155 28.55 -4.54 25.37
CA THR A 155 28.15 -4.31 23.96
C THR A 155 28.25 -2.84 23.53
N GLU A 156 28.72 -1.93 24.38
CA GLU A 156 28.82 -0.49 24.04
C GLU A 156 30.01 -0.15 23.14
N CYS A 157 30.98 -1.06 22.95
CA CYS A 157 32.15 -0.81 22.11
C CYS A 157 31.95 -1.24 20.64
N PHE A 158 30.96 -2.08 20.33
CA PHE A 158 30.76 -2.63 18.98
C PHE A 158 29.54 -2.08 18.23
N THR A 159 28.56 -1.48 18.92
CA THR A 159 27.36 -0.88 18.29
C THR A 159 27.58 0.56 17.83
N GLN A 160 28.50 1.31 18.44
CA GLN A 160 28.78 2.69 18.02
C GLN A 160 29.37 2.78 16.60
N THR A 161 30.10 1.76 16.13
CA THR A 161 30.64 1.74 14.76
C THR A 161 29.62 1.28 13.73
N ALA A 162 28.72 0.35 14.07
CA ALA A 162 27.67 -0.14 13.17
C ALA A 162 26.52 0.86 13.00
N ASP A 163 26.13 1.57 14.07
CA ASP A 163 25.08 2.60 14.01
C ASP A 163 25.57 3.87 13.29
N HIS A 164 26.87 4.19 13.36
CA HIS A 164 27.45 5.28 12.56
C HIS A 164 27.53 4.93 11.07
N GLN A 165 27.87 3.69 10.72
CA GLN A 165 27.88 3.25 9.32
C GLN A 165 26.48 3.19 8.70
N ASN A 166 25.47 2.76 9.46
CA ASN A 166 24.08 2.78 8.99
C ASN A 166 23.53 4.22 8.91
N GLN A 167 23.83 5.10 9.86
CA GLN A 167 23.43 6.51 9.75
C GLN A 167 24.09 7.23 8.58
N ASP A 168 25.35 6.94 8.27
CA ASP A 168 26.05 7.58 7.15
C ASP A 168 25.54 7.04 5.81
N GLY A 169 25.21 5.75 5.72
CA GLY A 169 24.52 5.18 4.54
C GLY A 169 23.13 5.82 4.30
N LEU A 170 22.32 5.96 5.36
CA LEU A 170 21.01 6.61 5.28
C LEU A 170 21.08 8.10 4.93
N LYS A 171 22.10 8.82 5.43
CA LYS A 171 22.33 10.24 5.07
C LYS A 171 22.74 10.37 3.61
N GLN A 172 23.58 9.47 3.13
CA GLN A 172 24.03 9.46 1.74
C GLN A 172 22.87 9.16 0.78
N GLU A 173 22.01 8.18 1.12
CA GLU A 173 20.80 7.88 0.36
C GLU A 173 19.81 9.06 0.37
N LEU A 174 19.66 9.75 1.51
CA LEU A 174 18.86 10.98 1.59
C LEU A 174 19.41 12.11 0.71
N ASP A 175 20.73 12.29 0.66
CA ASP A 175 21.35 13.33 -0.16
C ASP A 175 21.27 12.98 -1.66
N ASP A 176 21.38 11.70 -2.01
CA ASP A 176 21.21 11.24 -3.40
C ASP A 176 19.75 11.36 -3.86
N LEU A 177 18.78 10.99 -3.01
CA LEU A 177 17.35 11.22 -3.30
C LEU A 177 17.04 12.72 -3.41
N ARG A 178 17.66 13.57 -2.57
CA ARG A 178 17.48 15.03 -2.67
C ARG A 178 18.03 15.59 -3.98
N LYS A 179 19.16 15.07 -4.46
CA LYS A 179 19.70 15.43 -5.79
C LYS A 179 18.77 14.97 -6.90
N GLU A 180 18.29 13.74 -6.86
CA GLU A 180 17.37 13.21 -7.86
C GLU A 180 16.06 14.02 -7.90
N VAL A 181 15.50 14.37 -6.74
CA VAL A 181 14.34 15.25 -6.65
C VAL A 181 14.63 16.65 -7.22
N ALA A 182 15.83 17.20 -6.99
CA ALA A 182 16.23 18.48 -7.54
C ALA A 182 16.40 18.43 -9.07
N GLU A 183 17.00 17.35 -9.60
CA GLU A 183 17.16 17.11 -11.03
C GLU A 183 15.82 16.89 -11.73
N LEU A 184 14.94 16.07 -11.16
CA LEU A 184 13.58 15.85 -11.67
C LEU A 184 12.77 17.14 -11.64
N ARG A 185 12.87 17.96 -10.58
CA ARG A 185 12.23 19.28 -10.54
C ARG A 185 12.79 20.21 -11.62
N SER A 186 14.10 20.17 -11.86
CA SER A 186 14.72 20.94 -12.95
C SER A 186 14.22 20.47 -14.32
N MET A 187 14.15 19.15 -14.57
CA MET A 187 13.58 18.59 -15.79
C MET A 187 12.11 18.96 -15.97
N VAL A 188 11.31 18.93 -14.91
CA VAL A 188 9.90 19.35 -14.97
C VAL A 188 9.78 20.84 -15.31
N GLU A 189 10.62 21.70 -14.72
CA GLU A 189 10.64 23.12 -15.07
C GLU A 189 11.15 23.38 -16.50
N GLU A 190 12.06 22.54 -17.01
CA GLU A 190 12.48 22.57 -18.41
C GLU A 190 11.38 22.09 -19.36
N LEU A 191 10.67 21.00 -19.01
CA LEU A 191 9.53 20.48 -19.77
C LEU A 191 8.33 21.45 -19.77
N LYS A 192 8.13 22.19 -18.68
CA LYS A 192 7.15 23.28 -18.62
C LYS A 192 7.53 24.46 -19.52
N LYS A 193 8.81 24.66 -19.82
CA LYS A 193 9.23 25.63 -20.85
C LYS A 193 9.00 25.08 -22.26
N SER A 194 9.02 23.76 -22.43
CA SER A 194 8.64 23.06 -23.67
C SER A 194 7.16 22.63 -23.67
N VAL A 195 6.24 23.52 -23.31
CA VAL A 195 4.83 23.30 -23.68
C VAL A 195 4.81 23.20 -25.21
N PRO A 196 4.41 22.07 -25.82
CA PRO A 196 4.24 22.03 -27.26
C PRO A 196 3.28 23.15 -27.63
N LEU A 197 3.68 24.01 -28.58
CA LEU A 197 2.93 25.21 -28.99
C LEU A 197 1.45 24.90 -29.30
N HIS A 198 1.17 23.64 -29.63
CA HIS A 198 -0.15 23.11 -29.90
C HIS A 198 -0.38 21.84 -29.09
N PRO A 199 -1.37 21.82 -28.18
CA PRO A 199 -1.83 20.58 -27.57
C PRO A 199 -2.47 19.70 -28.65
N ASP A 200 -1.94 18.49 -28.87
CA ASP A 200 -2.41 17.56 -29.90
C ASP A 200 -3.93 17.30 -29.84
N HIS A 201 -4.50 17.36 -28.64
CA HIS A 201 -5.94 17.20 -28.44
C HIS A 201 -6.77 18.31 -29.10
N LEU A 202 -6.27 19.56 -29.14
CA LEU A 202 -6.97 20.67 -29.81
C LEU A 202 -6.93 20.55 -31.33
N MET A 203 -5.87 19.92 -31.87
CA MET A 203 -5.76 19.64 -33.30
C MET A 203 -6.79 18.62 -33.75
N ALA A 204 -6.89 17.48 -33.03
CA ALA A 204 -7.86 16.44 -33.32
C ALA A 204 -9.31 16.98 -33.29
N LYS A 205 -9.60 17.83 -32.30
CA LYS A 205 -10.91 18.49 -32.14
C LYS A 205 -11.21 19.48 -33.27
N ALA A 206 -10.20 20.21 -33.75
CA ALA A 206 -10.38 21.09 -34.89
C ALA A 206 -10.65 20.34 -36.19
N ILE A 207 -9.99 19.19 -36.40
CA ILE A 207 -10.26 18.29 -37.54
C ILE A 207 -11.68 17.74 -37.47
N GLU A 208 -12.15 17.36 -36.28
CA GLU A 208 -13.53 16.89 -36.08
C GLU A 208 -14.57 17.97 -36.45
N VAL A 209 -14.39 19.20 -35.95
CA VAL A 209 -15.26 20.33 -36.30
C VAL A 209 -15.19 20.62 -37.81
N GLN A 210 -14.01 20.49 -38.43
CA GLN A 210 -13.87 20.65 -39.88
C GLN A 210 -14.62 19.57 -40.65
N HIS A 211 -14.50 18.29 -40.29
CA HIS A 211 -15.24 17.19 -40.93
C HIS A 211 -16.76 17.35 -40.79
N LYS A 212 -17.25 17.93 -39.68
CA LYS A 212 -18.67 18.24 -39.50
C LYS A 212 -19.18 19.26 -40.51
N HIS A 213 -18.37 20.28 -40.83
CA HIS A 213 -18.75 21.35 -41.76
C HIS A 213 -18.26 21.13 -43.20
N TRP A 214 -17.30 20.22 -43.39
CA TRP A 214 -16.64 19.90 -44.64
C TRP A 214 -16.37 18.38 -44.72
N PRO A 215 -17.42 17.55 -44.78
CA PRO A 215 -17.30 16.09 -44.74
C PRO A 215 -16.66 15.53 -46.02
N ASP A 216 -16.80 16.25 -47.13
CA ASP A 216 -16.17 15.95 -48.41
C ASP A 216 -15.22 17.11 -48.75
N LEU A 217 -13.91 16.86 -48.69
CA LEU A 217 -12.87 17.87 -48.90
C LEU A 217 -12.88 18.45 -50.32
N ASP A 218 -13.58 17.80 -51.26
CA ASP A 218 -13.79 18.27 -52.63
C ASP A 218 -15.06 19.14 -52.77
N GLY A 219 -15.86 19.27 -51.70
CA GLY A 219 -17.11 20.03 -51.65
C GLY A 219 -16.98 21.53 -51.40
N ILE A 220 -18.12 22.21 -51.24
CA ILE A 220 -18.16 23.66 -50.96
C ILE A 220 -17.47 23.95 -49.63
N ARG A 221 -16.35 24.65 -49.71
CA ARG A 221 -15.51 24.99 -48.57
C ARG A 221 -16.23 25.91 -47.57
N PRO A 222 -16.35 25.55 -46.28
CA PRO A 222 -16.92 26.44 -45.28
C PRO A 222 -16.00 27.63 -44.97
N LYS A 223 -16.62 28.76 -44.61
CA LYS A 223 -15.89 29.94 -44.14
C LYS A 223 -15.19 29.63 -42.83
N ALA A 224 -13.94 30.10 -42.68
CA ALA A 224 -13.14 29.88 -41.48
C ALA A 224 -13.87 30.37 -40.22
N ASP A 225 -14.58 31.49 -40.32
CA ASP A 225 -15.31 32.08 -39.20
C ASP A 225 -16.38 31.16 -38.59
N VAL A 226 -16.97 30.26 -39.40
CA VAL A 226 -17.97 29.29 -38.93
C VAL A 226 -17.30 28.22 -38.07
N ILE A 227 -16.15 27.70 -38.51
CA ILE A 227 -15.36 26.71 -37.78
C ILE A 227 -14.77 27.31 -36.50
N ILE A 228 -14.28 28.56 -36.57
CA ILE A 228 -13.72 29.29 -35.42
C ILE A 228 -14.80 29.58 -34.37
N ALA A 229 -16.02 29.95 -34.80
CA ALA A 229 -17.13 30.16 -33.88
C ALA A 229 -17.54 28.88 -33.15
N GLU A 230 -17.65 27.76 -33.86
CA GLU A 230 -17.98 26.45 -33.28
C GLU A 230 -16.87 25.96 -32.34
N LEU A 231 -15.59 26.14 -32.70
CA LEU A 231 -14.45 25.82 -31.83
C LEU A 231 -14.49 26.59 -30.51
N ARG A 232 -14.84 27.88 -30.56
CA ARG A 232 -14.96 28.71 -29.35
C ARG A 232 -16.21 28.39 -28.53
N ALA A 233 -17.28 27.92 -29.18
CA ALA A 233 -18.49 27.47 -28.49
C ALA A 233 -18.24 26.17 -27.72
N GLN A 234 -17.46 25.24 -28.30
CA GLN A 234 -17.12 23.97 -27.67
C GLN A 234 -15.97 24.10 -26.64
N TYR A 235 -15.08 25.09 -26.82
CA TYR A 235 -13.91 25.33 -25.97
C TYR A 235 -13.81 26.81 -25.57
N PRO A 236 -14.56 27.23 -24.53
CA PRO A 236 -14.62 28.63 -24.09
C PRO A 236 -13.26 29.21 -23.65
N GLU A 237 -12.32 28.35 -23.26
CA GLU A 237 -10.95 28.68 -22.89
C GLU A 237 -10.07 29.10 -24.07
N LEU A 238 -10.51 28.86 -25.31
CA LEU A 238 -9.80 29.28 -26.52
C LEU A 238 -10.05 30.76 -26.82
N SER A 239 -8.99 31.56 -26.67
CA SER A 239 -8.95 32.91 -27.26
C SER A 239 -9.15 32.84 -28.77
N GLU A 240 -9.71 33.90 -29.36
CA GLU A 240 -9.93 33.99 -30.81
C GLU A 240 -8.64 33.78 -31.63
N PHE A 241 -7.53 34.32 -31.15
CA PHE A 241 -6.22 34.15 -31.79
C PHE A 241 -5.79 32.68 -31.83
N LYS A 242 -5.96 31.95 -30.72
CA LYS A 242 -5.65 30.51 -30.65
C LYS A 242 -6.57 29.69 -31.55
N ALA A 243 -7.88 30.00 -31.57
CA ALA A 243 -8.83 29.31 -32.43
C ALA A 243 -8.50 29.50 -33.93
N LYS A 244 -8.11 30.72 -34.34
CA LYS A 244 -7.64 31.02 -35.70
C LYS A 244 -6.36 30.24 -36.04
N ALA A 245 -5.39 30.20 -35.13
CA ALA A 245 -4.14 29.48 -35.34
C ALA A 245 -4.36 27.96 -35.47
N ILE A 246 -5.22 27.39 -34.62
CA ILE A 246 -5.54 25.97 -34.65
C ILE A 246 -6.27 25.60 -35.95
N GLU A 247 -7.28 26.40 -36.36
CA GLU A 247 -7.99 26.15 -37.63
C GLU A 247 -7.06 26.24 -38.84
N ALA A 248 -6.16 27.23 -38.85
CA ALA A 248 -5.21 27.42 -39.94
C ALA A 248 -4.20 26.26 -40.09
N VAL A 249 -3.81 25.63 -38.98
CA VAL A 249 -2.90 24.47 -38.98
C VAL A 249 -3.65 23.17 -39.27
N ALA A 250 -4.88 23.03 -38.77
CA ALA A 250 -5.71 21.85 -39.00
C ALA A 250 -6.26 21.77 -40.44
N CYS A 251 -6.48 22.93 -41.09
CA CYS A 251 -7.07 22.97 -42.42
C CYS A 251 -6.11 22.39 -43.47
N PRO A 252 -6.51 21.36 -44.24
CA PRO A 252 -5.64 20.73 -45.25
C PRO A 252 -5.41 21.59 -46.49
N VAL A 253 -6.06 22.76 -46.60
CA VAL A 253 -6.00 23.63 -47.77
C VAL A 253 -5.57 25.03 -47.35
N ASP A 254 -4.60 25.60 -48.06
CA ASP A 254 -4.18 26.98 -47.83
C ASP A 254 -5.35 27.94 -48.12
N ARG A 255 -5.72 28.78 -47.14
CA ARG A 255 -6.75 29.84 -47.29
C ARG A 255 -6.18 31.13 -47.88
N LYS A 256 -4.85 31.24 -48.02
CA LYS A 256 -4.14 32.46 -48.48
C LYS A 256 -3.90 32.52 -49.99
N ARG A 257 -4.38 31.53 -50.75
CA ARG A 257 -4.42 31.58 -52.21
C ARG A 257 -5.79 32.02 -52.72
#